data_AF-A0A7S4DN46-F1
#
_entry.id   AF-A0A7S4DN46-F1
#
_cell.length_a   1.000
_cell.length_b   1.000
_cell.length_c   1.000
_cell.angle_alpha   90.00
_cell.angle_beta   90.00
_cell.angle_gamma   90.00
#
_symmetry.space_group_name_H-M   'P 1'
#
loop_
_entity.id
_entity.type
_entity.pdbx_description
1 polymer ?
#
loop_
_entity_poly.entity_id
_entity_poly.type
_entity_poly.pdbx_seq_one_letter_code
_entity_poly.pdbx_strand_id
1 'polypeptide(L)'
;GGGRGVPVPIPGPRPGPRPQPAAAAAAKANLPGLKEVEDLLNKVFPYADTNKDGFVDRKELGAFFFKTSRRKELTKRKAQNMADEFFTMASLQNVKMTDKGISKKDWVNYQTEQFRRVALVTPPEETRKELAKAVQTYKRMLKDLTEGKERKEEPKKDKGDAGKQVKGDAKSKTSGKDAASAGSKPAKDDVKKGEKKKVKRKMWLPLESDPNLVNNYMRKLGVDTNKFEFHDIFGLTPDGTMHIPTPILAVMLLFPITEASEKARVEEEKKIAESKAKAPEGVYHVTQTVGNACGTIAVLHAVLNNMDRLKPKEGKFFSKFLEETKTMTSKERAKALGESKDLEVEHEVVAKAGKTKANAKEFANLHFIAFIKKNDVLYEMDGRKSMPISHGKTSGASFLEDAFKQVKKYMAYAPKDRRFNVIVLAPKANNQPAAWGGGAGGGGGAPSGGAPDEAAQKERIASLAAMGIPEEAARVALTQTNWSANRAVEFYFANMMG
;
A
#
# COMPACT_ATOMS: atom_id res chain seq x y z
N GLY A 1 15.04 -62.31 -25.90
CA GLY A 1 13.63 -61.85 -25.82
C GLY A 1 13.35 -61.33 -24.43
N GLY A 2 12.35 -60.46 -24.26
CA GLY A 2 12.01 -59.88 -22.95
C GLY A 2 11.00 -60.71 -22.15
N GLY A 3 10.91 -60.43 -20.85
CA GLY A 3 9.90 -60.97 -19.94
C GLY A 3 9.87 -60.15 -18.65
N ARG A 4 8.69 -59.70 -18.20
CA ARG A 4 8.56 -58.77 -17.06
C ARG A 4 8.28 -59.55 -15.77
N GLY A 5 9.23 -59.57 -14.85
CA GLY A 5 8.99 -59.93 -13.44
C GLY A 5 8.72 -58.66 -12.62
N VAL A 6 7.59 -58.61 -11.91
CA VAL A 6 7.25 -57.46 -11.03
C VAL A 6 7.55 -57.84 -9.58
N PRO A 7 8.51 -57.19 -8.90
CA PRO A 7 8.68 -57.32 -7.46
C PRO A 7 7.52 -56.65 -6.74
N VAL A 8 6.85 -57.39 -5.83
CA VAL A 8 5.76 -56.84 -5.02
C VAL A 8 6.32 -55.81 -4.03
N PRO A 9 5.83 -54.56 -4.02
CA PRO A 9 6.30 -53.55 -3.07
C PRO A 9 5.85 -53.91 -1.65
N ILE A 10 6.81 -53.89 -0.72
CA ILE A 10 6.58 -54.06 0.73
C ILE A 10 5.55 -53.01 1.18
N PRO A 11 4.52 -53.37 1.97
CA PRO A 11 3.57 -52.41 2.49
C PRO A 11 4.28 -51.41 3.41
N GLY A 12 4.47 -50.19 2.92
CA GLY A 12 5.09 -49.11 3.67
C GLY A 12 4.35 -48.80 4.99
N PRO A 13 5.02 -48.16 5.96
CA PRO A 13 4.42 -47.85 7.25
C PRO A 13 3.10 -47.11 7.04
N ARG A 14 2.01 -47.65 7.62
CA ARG A 14 0.67 -47.06 7.48
C ARG A 14 0.76 -45.58 7.89
N PRO A 15 0.24 -44.63 7.08
CA PRO A 15 0.25 -43.24 7.48
C PRO A 15 -0.49 -43.13 8.81
N GLY A 16 0.21 -42.61 9.83
CA GLY A 16 -0.38 -42.35 11.14
C GLY A 16 -1.65 -41.50 10.98
N PRO A 17 -2.64 -41.64 11.90
CA PRO A 17 -3.93 -40.98 11.74
C PRO A 17 -3.73 -39.50 11.48
N ARG A 18 -4.26 -39.01 10.34
CA ARG A 18 -4.16 -37.59 9.97
C ARG A 18 -4.63 -36.75 11.17
N PRO A 19 -3.93 -35.66 11.54
CA PRO A 19 -4.48 -34.68 12.46
C PRO A 19 -5.86 -34.28 11.97
N GLN A 20 -6.89 -34.65 12.72
CA GLN A 20 -8.27 -34.52 12.27
C GLN A 20 -8.63 -33.04 12.04
N PRO A 21 -9.64 -32.73 11.20
CA PRO A 21 -10.18 -31.37 11.09
C PRO A 21 -10.57 -30.72 12.43
N ALA A 22 -10.77 -31.54 13.48
CA ALA A 22 -10.87 -31.14 14.87
C ALA A 22 -9.81 -30.13 15.34
N ALA A 23 -8.55 -30.21 14.87
CA ALA A 23 -7.51 -29.24 15.23
C ALA A 23 -7.80 -27.82 14.68
N ALA A 24 -8.38 -27.73 13.47
CA ALA A 24 -8.85 -26.46 12.90
C ALA A 24 -10.19 -26.01 13.50
N ALA A 25 -11.00 -26.93 14.03
CA ALA A 25 -12.21 -26.62 14.78
C ALA A 25 -11.92 -26.13 16.21
N ALA A 26 -10.87 -26.63 16.86
CA ALA A 26 -10.48 -26.23 18.22
C ALA A 26 -10.19 -24.72 18.33
N ALA A 27 -9.66 -24.10 17.27
CA ALA A 27 -9.44 -22.65 17.19
C ALA A 27 -10.75 -21.82 17.14
N LYS A 28 -11.93 -22.44 17.00
CA LYS A 28 -13.24 -21.76 17.02
C LYS A 28 -13.94 -21.77 18.39
N ALA A 29 -13.36 -22.37 19.42
CA ALA A 29 -13.97 -22.45 20.76
C ALA A 29 -13.04 -21.91 21.87
N ASN A 30 -13.61 -21.09 22.77
CA ASN A 30 -12.97 -20.57 23.98
C ASN A 30 -11.59 -19.89 23.83
N LEU A 31 -11.59 -18.66 23.29
CA LEU A 31 -10.63 -17.63 23.70
C LEU A 31 -11.04 -17.07 25.08
N PRO A 32 -10.27 -17.29 26.17
CA PRO A 32 -10.64 -16.82 27.50
C PRO A 32 -10.77 -15.29 27.54
N GLY A 33 -11.91 -14.79 28.00
CA GLY A 33 -12.25 -13.36 28.01
C GLY A 33 -12.98 -12.85 26.75
N LEU A 34 -12.99 -13.58 25.62
CA LEU A 34 -13.71 -13.11 24.42
C LEU A 34 -15.23 -13.08 24.63
N LYS A 35 -15.80 -14.13 25.24
CA LYS A 35 -17.23 -14.16 25.61
C LYS A 35 -17.56 -13.05 26.61
N GLU A 36 -16.66 -12.73 27.53
CA GLU A 36 -16.85 -11.63 28.48
C GLU A 36 -16.84 -10.25 27.78
N VAL A 37 -16.00 -10.06 26.75
CA VAL A 37 -16.08 -8.89 25.86
C VAL A 37 -17.42 -8.83 25.12
N GLU A 38 -17.93 -9.97 24.63
CA GLU A 38 -19.23 -10.07 23.96
C GLU A 38 -20.41 -9.72 24.90
N ASP A 39 -20.40 -10.26 26.12
CA ASP A 39 -21.39 -9.97 27.17
C ASP A 39 -21.35 -8.49 27.61
N LEU A 40 -20.15 -7.89 27.65
CA LEU A 40 -19.97 -6.48 27.99
C LEU A 40 -20.39 -5.54 26.85
N LEU A 41 -20.07 -5.86 25.59
CA LEU A 41 -20.55 -5.12 24.42
C LEU A 41 -22.09 -5.12 24.36
N ASN A 42 -22.72 -6.27 24.63
CA ASN A 42 -24.18 -6.39 24.70
C ASN A 42 -24.83 -5.51 25.78
N LYS A 43 -24.11 -5.21 26.87
CA LYS A 43 -24.52 -4.31 27.97
C LYS A 43 -24.19 -2.84 27.71
N VAL A 44 -23.15 -2.57 26.91
CA VAL A 44 -22.76 -1.22 26.50
C VAL A 44 -23.63 -0.70 25.34
N PHE A 45 -24.15 -1.59 24.49
CA PHE A 45 -24.96 -1.22 23.32
C PHE A 45 -26.09 -0.21 23.61
N PRO A 46 -26.95 -0.37 24.65
CA PRO A 46 -28.07 0.54 24.92
C PRO A 46 -27.67 1.92 25.48
N TYR A 47 -26.37 2.22 25.57
CA TYR A 47 -25.84 3.54 25.88
C TYR A 47 -25.26 4.26 24.65
N ALA A 48 -25.14 3.56 23.52
CA ALA A 48 -24.75 4.11 22.23
C ALA A 48 -25.95 4.21 21.28
N ASP A 49 -26.86 3.21 21.31
CA ASP A 49 -28.22 3.34 20.78
C ASP A 49 -29.00 4.29 21.69
N THR A 50 -29.16 5.55 21.26
CA THR A 50 -29.80 6.60 22.08
C THR A 50 -31.28 6.77 21.76
N ASN A 51 -31.68 6.47 20.53
CA ASN A 51 -33.07 6.51 20.08
C ASN A 51 -33.86 5.22 20.41
N LYS A 52 -33.17 4.11 20.75
CA LYS A 52 -33.67 2.77 21.09
C LYS A 52 -34.29 1.99 19.92
N ASP A 53 -33.85 2.24 18.69
CA ASP A 53 -34.37 1.57 17.49
C ASP A 53 -33.64 0.26 17.12
N GLY A 54 -32.62 -0.13 17.90
CA GLY A 54 -31.85 -1.36 17.73
C GLY A 54 -30.63 -1.24 16.81
N PHE A 55 -30.38 -0.05 16.27
CA PHE A 55 -29.19 0.33 15.53
C PHE A 55 -28.37 1.36 16.31
N VAL A 56 -27.25 1.80 15.74
CA VAL A 56 -26.52 3.01 16.16
C VAL A 56 -26.13 3.74 14.90
N ASP A 57 -26.36 5.06 14.82
CA ASP A 57 -25.94 5.90 13.69
C ASP A 57 -24.53 6.53 13.89
N ARG A 58 -24.05 7.29 12.89
CA ARG A 58 -22.73 7.97 12.97
C ARG A 58 -22.68 9.05 14.06
N LYS A 59 -23.76 9.78 14.30
CA LYS A 59 -23.87 10.86 15.29
C LYS A 59 -23.95 10.30 16.70
N GLU A 60 -24.76 9.27 16.88
CA GLU A 60 -24.94 8.54 18.14
C GLU A 60 -23.61 7.92 18.60
N LEU A 61 -22.92 7.20 17.72
CA LEU A 61 -21.60 6.66 18.02
C LEU A 61 -20.57 7.77 18.31
N GLY A 62 -20.68 8.91 17.63
CA GLY A 62 -19.85 10.10 17.88
C GLY A 62 -20.09 10.70 19.28
N ALA A 63 -21.36 10.80 19.71
CA ALA A 63 -21.75 11.24 21.05
C ALA A 63 -21.30 10.23 22.12
N PHE A 64 -21.47 8.93 21.86
CA PHE A 64 -21.01 7.85 22.73
C PHE A 64 -19.49 7.87 22.93
N PHE A 65 -18.71 8.03 21.87
CA PHE A 65 -17.24 8.19 21.96
C PHE A 65 -16.82 9.49 22.66
N PHE A 66 -17.62 10.56 22.58
CA PHE A 66 -17.39 11.78 23.35
C PHE A 66 -17.61 11.55 24.85
N LYS A 67 -18.73 10.92 25.23
CA LYS A 67 -19.14 10.65 26.62
C LYS A 67 -18.23 9.64 27.33
N THR A 68 -17.80 8.58 26.64
CA THR A 68 -16.97 7.50 27.23
C THR A 68 -15.46 7.77 27.24
N SER A 69 -14.99 8.86 26.62
CA SER A 69 -13.55 9.12 26.47
C SER A 69 -12.98 10.00 27.57
N ARG A 70 -12.03 9.44 28.33
CA ARG A 70 -11.25 10.16 29.36
C ARG A 70 -10.13 11.05 28.80
N ARG A 71 -10.06 11.30 27.48
CA ARG A 71 -9.10 12.24 26.87
C ARG A 71 -9.56 13.68 27.11
N LYS A 72 -8.85 14.43 27.98
CA LYS A 72 -9.18 15.84 28.29
C LYS A 72 -9.37 16.73 27.05
N GLU A 73 -8.64 16.47 25.96
CA GLU A 73 -8.68 17.25 24.71
C GLU A 73 -9.65 16.71 23.62
N LEU A 74 -10.53 15.74 23.91
CA LEU A 74 -11.45 15.25 22.86
C LEU A 74 -12.58 16.26 22.63
N THR A 75 -12.69 16.79 21.42
CA THR A 75 -13.81 17.65 21.03
C THR A 75 -14.93 16.82 20.39
N LYS A 76 -16.17 17.30 20.38
CA LYS A 76 -17.30 16.62 19.70
C LYS A 76 -16.95 16.28 18.24
N ARG A 77 -16.27 17.19 17.53
CA ARG A 77 -15.74 16.94 16.17
C ARG A 77 -14.67 15.83 16.11
N LYS A 78 -13.73 15.74 17.06
CA LYS A 78 -12.76 14.62 17.11
C LYS A 78 -13.46 13.28 17.40
N ALA A 79 -14.54 13.28 18.20
CA ALA A 79 -15.32 12.08 18.49
C ALA A 79 -16.19 11.65 17.30
N GLN A 80 -16.79 12.61 16.58
CA GLN A 80 -17.49 12.35 15.32
C GLN A 80 -16.57 11.69 14.28
N ASN A 81 -15.38 12.27 14.05
CA ASN A 81 -14.40 11.68 13.16
C ASN A 81 -14.06 10.21 13.53
N MET A 82 -14.01 9.87 14.83
CA MET A 82 -13.78 8.48 15.27
C MET A 82 -14.96 7.55 14.96
N ALA A 83 -16.20 8.06 14.96
CA ALA A 83 -17.35 7.30 14.50
C ALA A 83 -17.32 7.13 12.97
N ASP A 84 -17.00 8.18 12.23
CA ASP A 84 -16.88 8.12 10.77
C ASP A 84 -15.77 7.12 10.34
N GLU A 85 -14.62 7.14 11.03
CA GLU A 85 -13.56 6.13 10.93
C GLU A 85 -14.07 4.71 11.28
N PHE A 86 -14.85 4.54 12.34
CA PHE A 86 -15.45 3.24 12.71
C PHE A 86 -16.37 2.69 11.61
N PHE A 87 -17.30 3.50 11.11
CA PHE A 87 -18.25 3.08 10.07
C PHE A 87 -17.54 2.74 8.75
N THR A 88 -16.48 3.49 8.42
CA THR A 88 -15.64 3.22 7.25
C THR A 88 -14.93 1.87 7.41
N MET A 89 -14.28 1.61 8.56
CA MET A 89 -13.59 0.35 8.83
C MET A 89 -14.52 -0.86 8.94
N ALA A 90 -15.75 -0.68 9.44
CA ALA A 90 -16.77 -1.73 9.46
C ALA A 90 -17.28 -2.06 8.04
N SER A 91 -17.56 -1.04 7.22
CA SER A 91 -17.93 -1.22 5.81
C SER A 91 -16.84 -1.96 5.02
N LEU A 92 -15.57 -1.58 5.21
CA LEU A 92 -14.40 -2.27 4.62
C LEU A 92 -14.24 -3.73 5.08
N GLN A 93 -14.91 -4.16 6.15
CA GLN A 93 -14.94 -5.55 6.62
C GLN A 93 -16.26 -6.26 6.32
N ASN A 94 -17.02 -5.78 5.31
CA ASN A 94 -18.30 -6.34 4.87
C ASN A 94 -19.38 -6.42 5.97
N VAL A 95 -19.28 -5.58 7.01
CA VAL A 95 -20.28 -5.50 8.07
C VAL A 95 -21.56 -4.89 7.50
N LYS A 96 -22.70 -5.56 7.69
CA LYS A 96 -23.98 -5.08 7.16
C LYS A 96 -24.37 -3.76 7.84
N MET A 97 -24.63 -2.76 7.01
CA MET A 97 -25.17 -1.46 7.39
C MET A 97 -26.57 -1.28 6.79
N THR A 98 -27.38 -0.45 7.43
CA THR A 98 -28.65 0.08 6.90
C THR A 98 -28.63 1.60 6.96
N ASP A 99 -29.69 2.25 6.47
CA ASP A 99 -29.84 3.71 6.60
C ASP A 99 -30.00 4.18 8.05
N LYS A 100 -30.34 3.24 8.96
CA LYS A 100 -30.34 3.43 10.43
C LYS A 100 -28.95 3.25 11.07
N GLY A 101 -27.95 2.78 10.31
CA GLY A 101 -26.59 2.54 10.79
C GLY A 101 -26.27 1.06 11.02
N ILE A 102 -25.57 0.74 12.11
CA ILE A 102 -25.10 -0.61 12.43
C ILE A 102 -26.03 -1.31 13.42
N SER A 103 -26.45 -2.55 13.14
CA SER A 103 -27.33 -3.30 14.06
C SER A 103 -26.57 -3.76 15.32
N LYS A 104 -27.29 -4.01 16.42
CA LYS A 104 -26.72 -4.64 17.63
C LYS A 104 -25.91 -5.90 17.33
N LYS A 105 -26.46 -6.80 16.51
CA LYS A 105 -25.79 -8.06 16.14
C LYS A 105 -24.50 -7.78 15.38
N ASP A 106 -24.53 -6.86 14.43
CA ASP A 106 -23.42 -6.58 13.53
C ASP A 106 -22.29 -5.79 14.22
N TRP A 107 -22.61 -4.87 15.15
CA TRP A 107 -21.60 -4.21 15.97
C TRP A 107 -20.90 -5.17 16.94
N VAL A 108 -21.64 -6.01 17.66
CA VAL A 108 -21.06 -7.00 18.59
C VAL A 108 -20.19 -8.01 17.82
N ASN A 109 -20.67 -8.50 16.67
CA ASN A 109 -19.89 -9.37 15.77
C ASN A 109 -18.62 -8.68 15.29
N TYR A 110 -18.72 -7.47 14.73
CA TYR A 110 -17.57 -6.72 14.21
C TYR A 110 -16.47 -6.51 15.26
N GLN A 111 -16.85 -6.12 16.48
CA GLN A 111 -15.88 -5.90 17.57
C GLN A 111 -15.25 -7.20 18.08
N THR A 112 -16.05 -8.25 18.32
CA THR A 112 -15.50 -9.56 18.74
C THR A 112 -14.60 -10.16 17.66
N GLU A 113 -14.92 -9.97 16.38
CA GLU A 113 -14.13 -10.46 15.26
C GLU A 113 -12.76 -9.77 15.14
N GLN A 114 -12.60 -8.51 15.58
CA GLN A 114 -11.26 -7.90 15.65
C GLN A 114 -10.33 -8.68 16.59
N PHE A 115 -10.86 -9.15 17.73
CA PHE A 115 -10.10 -9.97 18.67
C PHE A 115 -9.83 -11.38 18.13
N ARG A 116 -10.78 -11.99 17.41
CA ARG A 116 -10.54 -13.28 16.71
C ARG A 116 -9.43 -13.13 15.66
N ARG A 117 -9.47 -12.07 14.85
CA ARG A 117 -8.44 -11.76 13.83
C ARG A 117 -7.06 -11.52 14.45
N VAL A 118 -6.96 -10.80 15.57
CA VAL A 118 -5.70 -10.64 16.33
C VAL A 118 -5.18 -11.97 16.88
N ALA A 119 -6.07 -12.82 17.40
CA ALA A 119 -5.71 -14.14 17.95
C ALA A 119 -5.11 -15.11 16.92
N LEU A 120 -5.36 -14.92 15.62
CA LEU A 120 -4.76 -15.72 14.54
C LEU A 120 -3.29 -15.38 14.25
N VAL A 121 -2.81 -14.21 14.69
CA VAL A 121 -1.49 -13.67 14.31
C VAL A 121 -0.63 -13.22 15.50
N THR A 122 -1.09 -13.47 16.74
CA THR A 122 -0.48 -12.99 17.99
C THR A 122 -0.32 -14.15 18.98
N PRO A 123 0.81 -14.27 19.71
CA PRO A 123 1.01 -15.32 20.70
C PRO A 123 -0.14 -15.41 21.72
N PRO A 124 -0.61 -16.62 22.10
CA PRO A 124 -1.80 -16.77 22.95
C PRO A 124 -1.76 -16.03 24.29
N GLU A 125 -0.57 -15.86 24.88
CA GLU A 125 -0.40 -15.10 26.13
C GLU A 125 -0.61 -13.59 25.92
N GLU A 126 -0.16 -13.03 24.80
CA GLU A 126 -0.39 -11.62 24.44
C GLU A 126 -1.85 -11.37 24.06
N THR A 127 -2.47 -12.30 23.32
CA THR A 127 -3.91 -12.28 23.03
C THR A 127 -4.74 -12.28 24.31
N ARG A 128 -4.40 -13.09 25.32
CA ARG A 128 -5.04 -13.06 26.65
C ARG A 128 -4.83 -11.72 27.36
N LYS A 129 -3.64 -11.12 27.28
CA LYS A 129 -3.35 -9.79 27.86
C LYS A 129 -4.17 -8.67 27.20
N GLU A 130 -4.38 -8.71 25.89
CA GLU A 130 -5.24 -7.72 25.20
C GLU A 130 -6.73 -7.93 25.50
N LEU A 131 -7.21 -9.18 25.53
CA LEU A 131 -8.60 -9.49 25.94
C LEU A 131 -8.87 -9.01 27.38
N ALA A 132 -7.95 -9.23 28.32
CA ALA A 132 -8.08 -8.73 29.70
C ALA A 132 -8.15 -7.19 29.77
N LYS A 133 -7.35 -6.47 28.96
CA LYS A 133 -7.42 -5.00 28.85
C LYS A 133 -8.73 -4.51 28.25
N ALA A 134 -9.29 -5.26 27.28
CA ALA A 134 -10.60 -4.97 26.69
C ALA A 134 -11.72 -5.16 27.73
N VAL A 135 -11.76 -6.30 28.43
CA VAL A 135 -12.70 -6.55 29.54
C VAL A 135 -12.65 -5.44 30.60
N GLN A 136 -11.45 -5.09 31.08
CA GLN A 136 -11.29 -3.99 32.05
C GLN A 136 -11.76 -2.64 31.48
N THR A 137 -11.56 -2.40 30.18
CA THR A 137 -12.00 -1.17 29.51
C THR A 137 -13.51 -1.09 29.40
N TYR A 138 -14.20 -2.14 28.96
CA TYR A 138 -15.66 -2.15 28.86
C TYR A 138 -16.34 -2.19 30.24
N LYS A 139 -15.80 -2.92 31.23
CA LYS A 139 -16.28 -2.84 32.63
C LYS A 139 -16.21 -1.41 33.19
N ARG A 140 -15.11 -0.70 32.95
CA ARG A 140 -14.96 0.72 33.34
C ARG A 140 -15.90 1.63 32.56
N MET A 141 -16.06 1.44 31.25
CA MET A 141 -17.02 2.23 30.44
C MET A 141 -18.45 2.06 30.96
N LEU A 142 -18.88 0.81 31.18
CA LEU A 142 -20.19 0.51 31.73
C LEU A 142 -20.37 1.16 33.10
N LYS A 143 -19.35 1.09 33.98
CA LYS A 143 -19.35 1.78 35.28
C LYS A 143 -19.48 3.30 35.16
N ASP A 144 -18.64 3.94 34.33
CA ASP A 144 -18.67 5.40 34.10
C ASP A 144 -20.04 5.86 33.53
N LEU A 145 -20.67 5.02 32.69
CA LEU A 145 -22.01 5.24 32.13
C LEU A 145 -23.14 5.06 33.16
N THR A 146 -23.07 4.03 34.02
CA THR A 146 -24.06 3.81 35.10
C THR A 146 -23.95 4.82 36.24
N GLU A 147 -22.75 5.30 36.53
CA GLU A 147 -22.50 6.29 37.59
C GLU A 147 -22.69 7.75 37.13
N GLY A 148 -23.20 7.98 35.90
CA GLY A 148 -23.50 9.32 35.38
C GLY A 148 -22.28 10.25 35.28
N LYS A 149 -21.06 9.71 35.12
CA LYS A 149 -19.80 10.47 35.16
C LYS A 149 -19.52 11.17 33.83
N GLU A 150 -20.33 12.17 33.54
CA GLU A 150 -20.24 12.95 32.30
C GLU A 150 -19.01 13.86 32.24
N ARG A 151 -18.45 13.99 31.04
CA ARG A 151 -17.36 14.93 30.78
C ARG A 151 -17.92 16.34 30.60
N LYS A 152 -17.86 17.13 31.69
CA LYS A 152 -18.21 18.56 31.70
C LYS A 152 -17.52 19.31 30.55
N GLU A 153 -18.24 20.24 29.93
CA GLU A 153 -17.69 21.07 28.85
C GLU A 153 -16.82 22.19 29.41
N GLU A 154 -15.66 22.42 28.79
CA GLU A 154 -14.88 23.64 28.99
C GLU A 154 -15.41 24.71 28.02
N PRO A 155 -15.76 25.93 28.49
CA PRO A 155 -16.25 26.99 27.61
C PRO A 155 -15.16 27.43 26.64
N LYS A 156 -15.51 27.56 25.36
CA LYS A 156 -14.60 28.13 24.37
C LYS A 156 -14.30 29.58 24.71
N LYS A 157 -13.03 29.96 24.76
CA LYS A 157 -12.63 31.34 24.51
C LYS A 157 -12.65 31.57 23.01
N ASP A 158 -13.69 32.23 22.50
CA ASP A 158 -13.70 32.67 21.12
C ASP A 158 -12.60 33.72 20.92
N LYS A 159 -11.79 33.53 19.87
CA LYS A 159 -10.92 34.58 19.35
C LYS A 159 -11.74 35.41 18.38
N GLY A 160 -12.39 36.45 18.91
CA GLY A 160 -13.01 37.48 18.09
C GLY A 160 -11.96 38.14 17.19
N ASP A 161 -12.31 38.32 15.92
CA ASP A 161 -11.54 39.11 14.97
C ASP A 161 -11.82 40.61 15.21
N ALA A 162 -10.79 41.44 15.30
CA ALA A 162 -10.94 42.85 15.63
C ALA A 162 -9.75 43.73 15.17
N GLY A 163 -10.06 44.67 14.28
CA GLY A 163 -9.79 46.09 14.53
C GLY A 163 -8.33 46.55 14.66
N LYS A 164 -7.70 46.85 13.52
CA LYS A 164 -6.45 47.62 13.45
C LYS A 164 -6.66 49.08 13.88
N GLN A 165 -6.16 49.49 15.06
CA GLN A 165 -5.96 50.91 15.37
C GLN A 165 -4.76 51.16 16.31
N VAL A 166 -4.26 52.40 16.35
CA VAL A 166 -2.97 52.80 16.93
C VAL A 166 -3.13 53.97 17.90
N LYS A 167 -2.35 53.95 19.00
CA LYS A 167 -2.03 54.95 20.07
C LYS A 167 -2.09 54.26 21.45
N GLY A 168 -1.34 54.65 22.48
CA GLY A 168 -0.23 55.61 22.53
C GLY A 168 0.15 56.02 23.98
N ASP A 169 1.44 55.94 24.29
CA ASP A 169 2.17 56.68 25.35
C ASP A 169 1.94 56.45 26.87
N ALA A 170 2.91 56.94 27.66
CA ALA A 170 3.03 57.05 29.14
C ALA A 170 3.13 55.72 29.95
N LYS A 171 4.23 55.45 30.69
CA LYS A 171 4.76 56.05 31.95
C LYS A 171 3.89 55.75 33.21
N SER A 172 4.43 55.43 34.40
CA SER A 172 5.83 55.14 34.83
C SER A 172 5.91 54.72 36.31
N LYS A 173 6.96 53.97 36.73
CA LYS A 173 7.57 53.94 38.11
C LYS A 173 6.62 53.43 39.25
N THR A 174 6.98 53.03 40.49
CA THR A 174 8.19 52.70 41.30
C THR A 174 7.70 51.87 42.54
N SER A 175 8.46 51.25 43.47
CA SER A 175 9.90 51.00 43.73
C SER A 175 10.06 50.00 44.90
N GLY A 176 11.14 49.19 44.93
CA GLY A 176 11.57 48.36 46.08
C GLY A 176 11.89 46.91 45.67
N LYS A 177 12.89 46.17 46.19
CA LYS A 177 13.48 46.02 47.54
C LYS A 177 12.61 45.18 48.51
N ASP A 178 13.12 44.24 49.32
CA ASP A 178 14.52 43.85 49.66
C ASP A 178 14.77 42.31 49.54
N ALA A 179 15.83 41.77 50.17
CA ALA A 179 16.39 40.42 49.97
C ALA A 179 16.50 39.57 51.28
N ALA A 180 17.34 38.50 51.26
CA ALA A 180 17.58 37.48 52.32
C ALA A 180 16.49 36.37 52.38
N SER A 181 16.63 35.13 52.88
CA SER A 181 17.71 34.22 53.39
C SER A 181 16.96 33.18 54.29
N ALA A 182 17.31 31.90 54.51
CA ALA A 182 18.12 30.89 53.82
C ALA A 182 17.86 29.48 54.44
N GLY A 183 18.19 28.39 53.72
CA GLY A 183 18.31 27.00 54.24
C GLY A 183 17.01 26.17 54.34
N SER A 184 17.06 24.83 54.51
CA SER A 184 18.18 23.89 54.33
C SER A 184 17.77 22.40 54.36
N LYS A 185 18.05 21.65 53.27
CA LYS A 185 18.12 20.14 53.17
C LYS A 185 16.85 19.31 53.53
N PRO A 186 16.82 17.97 53.27
CA PRO A 186 17.67 17.13 52.42
C PRO A 186 16.89 16.48 51.24
N ALA A 187 17.55 15.59 50.48
CA ALA A 187 17.01 14.96 49.26
C ALA A 187 16.24 13.65 49.50
N LYS A 188 15.49 13.22 48.47
CA LYS A 188 15.17 11.82 48.17
C LYS A 188 15.23 11.59 46.65
N ASP A 189 15.73 10.42 46.25
CA ASP A 189 15.83 10.01 44.85
C ASP A 189 14.48 9.52 44.32
N ASP A 190 14.03 10.08 43.20
CA ASP A 190 12.86 9.59 42.46
C ASP A 190 13.27 9.15 41.06
N VAL A 191 13.34 7.83 40.87
CA VAL A 191 13.68 7.20 39.60
C VAL A 191 12.64 7.59 38.55
N LYS A 192 13.02 8.40 37.55
CA LYS A 192 12.15 8.81 36.44
C LYS A 192 11.73 7.60 35.60
N LYS A 193 10.61 7.01 36.00
CA LYS A 193 9.93 5.86 35.41
C LYS A 193 9.50 6.20 33.98
N GLY A 194 10.38 5.91 33.02
CA GLY A 194 10.28 6.41 31.64
C GLY A 194 8.93 6.16 31.00
N GLU A 195 8.26 7.24 30.58
CA GLU A 195 6.99 7.15 29.85
C GLU A 195 7.20 6.39 28.54
N LYS A 196 6.60 5.21 28.42
CA LYS A 196 6.51 4.49 27.14
C LYS A 196 5.59 5.25 26.19
N LYS A 197 6.14 6.27 25.50
CA LYS A 197 5.47 7.03 24.44
C LYS A 197 4.78 6.05 23.49
N LYS A 198 3.46 6.18 23.35
CA LYS A 198 2.71 5.43 22.35
C LYS A 198 3.16 5.88 20.96
N VAL A 199 3.95 5.05 20.30
CA VAL A 199 4.40 5.30 18.92
C VAL A 199 3.17 5.34 18.02
N LYS A 200 2.78 6.54 17.60
CA LYS A 200 1.78 6.73 16.54
C LYS A 200 2.37 6.12 15.27
N ARG A 201 1.72 5.10 14.68
CA ARG A 201 2.19 4.51 13.42
C ARG A 201 2.33 5.60 12.36
N LYS A 202 3.51 5.66 11.73
CA LYS A 202 3.80 6.56 10.61
C LYS A 202 2.94 6.12 9.43
N MET A 203 2.31 7.07 8.75
CA MET A 203 1.42 6.80 7.62
C MET A 203 1.53 7.96 6.64
N TRP A 204 1.77 7.62 5.38
CA TRP A 204 1.93 8.58 4.29
C TRP A 204 0.65 8.68 3.45
N LEU A 205 0.70 9.43 2.34
CA LEU A 205 -0.33 9.38 1.33
C LEU A 205 -0.25 8.05 0.55
N PRO A 206 -1.36 7.55 -0.02
CA PRO A 206 -1.27 6.56 -1.08
C PRO A 206 -0.64 7.21 -2.33
N LEU A 207 0.24 6.47 -3.03
CA LEU A 207 0.68 6.86 -4.37
C LEU A 207 -0.34 6.39 -5.40
N GLU A 208 -0.62 7.23 -6.38
CA GLU A 208 -1.42 6.90 -7.56
C GLU A 208 -0.56 6.10 -8.56
N SER A 209 -1.15 5.08 -9.21
CA SER A 209 -0.45 4.22 -10.17
C SER A 209 -0.45 4.87 -11.55
N ASP A 210 0.33 5.93 -11.68
CA ASP A 210 0.58 6.65 -12.93
C ASP A 210 2.10 6.66 -13.19
N PRO A 211 2.57 6.14 -14.35
CA PRO A 211 3.99 6.13 -14.68
C PRO A 211 4.65 7.50 -14.59
N ASN A 212 3.97 8.59 -14.93
CA ASN A 212 4.52 9.95 -14.90
C ASN A 212 4.89 10.38 -13.48
N LEU A 213 4.07 10.02 -12.49
CA LEU A 213 4.32 10.29 -11.07
C LEU A 213 5.53 9.47 -10.58
N VAL A 214 5.55 8.18 -10.88
CA VAL A 214 6.63 7.27 -10.50
C VAL A 214 7.95 7.66 -11.17
N ASN A 215 7.92 8.08 -12.43
CA ASN A 215 9.07 8.57 -13.18
C ASN A 215 9.59 9.91 -12.64
N ASN A 216 8.70 10.82 -12.25
CA ASN A 216 9.09 12.06 -11.57
C ASN A 216 9.77 11.76 -10.23
N TYR A 217 9.20 10.86 -9.43
CA TYR A 217 9.79 10.41 -8.16
C TYR A 217 11.18 9.81 -8.34
N MET A 218 11.33 8.85 -9.25
CA MET A 218 12.62 8.22 -9.58
C MET A 218 13.67 9.23 -10.05
N ARG A 219 13.27 10.20 -10.90
CA ARG A 219 14.15 11.27 -11.42
C ARG A 219 14.77 12.09 -10.29
N LYS A 220 13.95 12.53 -9.34
CA LYS A 220 14.40 13.32 -8.17
C LYS A 220 15.32 12.52 -7.25
N LEU A 221 14.96 11.26 -6.98
CA LEU A 221 15.71 10.33 -6.13
C LEU A 221 17.02 9.80 -6.78
N GLY A 222 17.24 10.07 -8.07
CA GLY A 222 18.54 9.98 -8.73
C GLY A 222 18.63 9.11 -9.99
N VAL A 223 17.52 8.51 -10.46
CA VAL A 223 17.54 7.67 -11.68
C VAL A 223 17.48 8.53 -12.95
N ASP A 224 18.29 8.18 -13.95
CA ASP A 224 18.21 8.78 -15.27
C ASP A 224 17.00 8.26 -16.07
N THR A 225 15.86 8.92 -15.87
CA THR A 225 14.60 8.69 -16.59
C THR A 225 14.57 9.30 -18.00
N ASN A 226 15.74 9.53 -18.61
CA ASN A 226 15.89 9.56 -20.07
C ASN A 226 16.45 8.25 -20.63
N LYS A 227 16.95 7.34 -19.78
CA LYS A 227 17.40 5.98 -20.16
C LYS A 227 16.36 4.92 -19.84
N PHE A 228 15.86 4.88 -18.59
CA PHE A 228 14.87 3.90 -18.14
C PHE A 228 13.73 4.59 -17.38
N GLU A 229 12.50 4.24 -17.72
CA GLU A 229 11.28 4.80 -17.11
C GLU A 229 10.19 3.73 -17.03
N PHE A 230 9.22 3.92 -16.12
CA PHE A 230 8.00 3.14 -16.09
C PHE A 230 7.08 3.53 -17.24
N HIS A 231 6.35 2.54 -17.75
CA HIS A 231 5.32 2.66 -18.78
C HIS A 231 4.05 1.94 -18.33
N ASP A 232 2.88 2.42 -18.75
CA ASP A 232 1.63 1.66 -18.65
C ASP A 232 1.59 0.52 -19.68
N ILE A 233 0.97 -0.60 -19.32
CA ILE A 233 0.62 -1.67 -20.28
C ILE A 233 -0.90 -1.75 -20.44
N PHE A 234 -1.36 -2.11 -21.64
CA PHE A 234 -2.80 -2.16 -21.96
C PHE A 234 -3.38 -3.58 -21.86
N GLY A 235 -2.54 -4.61 -21.71
CA GLY A 235 -2.98 -5.98 -21.51
C GLY A 235 -1.88 -6.91 -21.01
N LEU A 236 -2.26 -8.12 -20.60
CA LEU A 236 -1.34 -9.21 -20.19
C LEU A 236 -1.16 -10.23 -21.34
N THR A 237 -1.08 -9.71 -22.56
CA THR A 237 -0.88 -10.40 -23.85
C THR A 237 0.23 -9.66 -24.62
N PRO A 238 0.85 -10.26 -25.65
CA PRO A 238 1.91 -9.60 -26.42
C PRO A 238 1.49 -8.23 -26.96
N ASP A 239 0.31 -8.15 -27.59
CA ASP A 239 -0.24 -6.93 -28.20
C ASP A 239 -0.44 -5.81 -27.18
N GLY A 240 -0.93 -6.14 -25.98
CA GLY A 240 -1.07 -5.21 -24.86
C GLY A 240 0.25 -4.67 -24.28
N THR A 241 1.38 -5.11 -24.83
CA THR A 241 2.75 -4.73 -24.45
C THR A 241 3.65 -4.39 -25.64
N MET A 242 3.14 -4.38 -26.88
CA MET A 242 3.97 -4.24 -28.08
C MET A 242 4.68 -2.88 -28.19
N HIS A 243 4.18 -1.87 -27.50
CA HIS A 243 4.75 -0.52 -27.40
C HIS A 243 5.88 -0.41 -26.36
N ILE A 244 6.14 -1.46 -25.56
CA ILE A 244 7.11 -1.44 -24.47
C ILE A 244 8.51 -1.79 -25.00
N PRO A 245 9.53 -0.91 -24.85
CA PRO A 245 10.90 -1.24 -25.22
C PRO A 245 11.46 -2.37 -24.35
N THR A 246 12.33 -3.22 -24.92
CA THR A 246 13.06 -4.25 -24.18
C THR A 246 14.49 -3.79 -23.88
N PRO A 247 15.14 -4.24 -22.78
CA PRO A 247 14.67 -5.22 -21.80
C PRO A 247 13.91 -4.60 -20.62
N ILE A 248 12.84 -5.27 -20.19
CA ILE A 248 12.06 -4.89 -19.01
C ILE A 248 12.79 -5.37 -17.74
N LEU A 249 12.94 -4.49 -16.75
CA LEU A 249 13.73 -4.69 -15.53
C LEU A 249 12.88 -5.02 -14.30
N ALA A 250 11.64 -4.55 -14.27
CA ALA A 250 10.67 -4.80 -13.20
C ALA A 250 9.23 -4.67 -13.71
N VAL A 251 8.30 -5.37 -13.06
CA VAL A 251 6.86 -5.24 -13.26
C VAL A 251 6.23 -4.87 -11.93
N MET A 252 5.67 -3.67 -11.78
CA MET A 252 4.91 -3.28 -10.60
C MET A 252 3.43 -3.57 -10.78
N LEU A 253 2.81 -4.22 -9.81
CA LEU A 253 1.39 -4.53 -9.76
C LEU A 253 0.73 -3.76 -8.61
N LEU A 254 -0.30 -2.98 -8.94
CA LEU A 254 -1.31 -2.53 -7.99
C LEU A 254 -2.50 -3.51 -8.04
N PHE A 255 -2.89 -4.09 -6.90
CA PHE A 255 -4.00 -5.04 -6.80
C PHE A 255 -4.88 -4.81 -5.55
N PRO A 256 -6.16 -5.21 -5.55
CA PRO A 256 -7.03 -5.06 -4.40
C PRO A 256 -6.77 -6.14 -3.34
N ILE A 257 -6.64 -5.74 -2.08
CA ILE A 257 -6.51 -6.68 -0.95
C ILE A 257 -7.87 -7.35 -0.72
N THR A 258 -7.97 -8.66 -0.95
CA THR A 258 -9.16 -9.47 -0.67
C THR A 258 -8.89 -10.52 0.40
N GLU A 259 -9.96 -11.09 0.98
CA GLU A 259 -9.83 -12.22 1.92
C GLU A 259 -9.12 -13.42 1.29
N ALA A 260 -9.28 -13.63 -0.01
CA ALA A 260 -8.57 -14.68 -0.76
C ALA A 260 -7.07 -14.37 -0.87
N SER A 261 -6.67 -13.13 -1.21
CA SER A 261 -5.25 -12.75 -1.27
C SER A 261 -4.59 -12.76 0.11
N GLU A 262 -5.31 -12.34 1.17
CA GLU A 262 -4.78 -12.40 2.53
C GLU A 262 -4.63 -13.84 3.04
N LYS A 263 -5.58 -14.73 2.74
CA LYS A 263 -5.46 -16.15 3.05
C LYS A 263 -4.22 -16.75 2.36
N ALA A 264 -4.02 -16.46 1.07
CA ALA A 264 -2.85 -16.91 0.33
C ALA A 264 -1.54 -16.39 0.94
N ARG A 265 -1.47 -15.08 1.24
CA ARG A 265 -0.31 -14.44 1.89
C ARG A 265 0.02 -15.06 3.26
N VAL A 266 -0.98 -15.35 4.08
CA VAL A 266 -0.78 -15.98 5.41
C VAL A 266 -0.36 -17.45 5.28
N GLU A 267 -0.90 -18.19 4.31
CA GLU A 267 -0.50 -19.57 4.06
C GLU A 267 0.95 -19.67 3.52
N GLU A 268 1.38 -18.71 2.71
CA GLU A 268 2.74 -18.61 2.19
C GLU A 268 3.75 -18.18 3.27
N GLU A 269 3.45 -17.14 4.05
CA GLU A 269 4.25 -16.71 5.21
C GLU A 269 4.44 -17.86 6.22
N LYS A 270 3.40 -18.68 6.43
CA LYS A 270 3.50 -19.90 7.23
C LYS A 270 4.48 -20.92 6.63
N LYS A 271 4.41 -21.20 5.32
CA LYS A 271 5.33 -22.14 4.63
C LYS A 271 6.78 -21.68 4.71
N ILE A 272 7.03 -20.37 4.61
CA ILE A 272 8.36 -19.77 4.80
C ILE A 272 8.86 -20.09 6.22
N ALA A 273 8.08 -19.79 7.25
CA ALA A 273 8.45 -20.04 8.64
C ALA A 273 8.70 -21.53 8.93
N GLU A 274 7.88 -22.44 8.39
CA GLU A 274 8.05 -23.89 8.54
C GLU A 274 9.30 -24.41 7.81
N SER A 275 9.61 -23.87 6.62
CA SER A 275 10.77 -24.27 5.81
C SER A 275 12.13 -23.86 6.39
N LYS A 276 12.16 -22.89 7.32
CA LYS A 276 13.38 -22.20 7.79
C LYS A 276 14.23 -21.59 6.66
N ALA A 277 13.61 -21.26 5.52
CA ALA A 277 14.30 -20.63 4.40
C ALA A 277 14.99 -19.32 4.84
N LYS A 278 16.23 -19.12 4.36
CA LYS A 278 16.93 -17.84 4.48
C LYS A 278 16.49 -16.91 3.35
N ALA A 279 16.55 -15.61 3.59
CA ALA A 279 16.35 -14.63 2.52
C ALA A 279 17.37 -14.86 1.39
N PRO A 280 16.95 -14.78 0.11
CA PRO A 280 17.81 -15.05 -1.03
C PRO A 280 18.97 -14.04 -1.12
N GLU A 281 20.17 -14.55 -1.35
CA GLU A 281 21.39 -13.75 -1.42
C GLU A 281 21.41 -12.83 -2.66
N GLY A 282 21.95 -11.63 -2.50
CA GLY A 282 21.98 -10.60 -3.55
C GLY A 282 20.63 -9.94 -3.87
N VAL A 283 19.53 -10.32 -3.20
CA VAL A 283 18.21 -9.70 -3.36
C VAL A 283 17.97 -8.64 -2.28
N TYR A 284 17.75 -7.40 -2.71
CA TYR A 284 17.51 -6.27 -1.82
C TYR A 284 16.02 -6.16 -1.47
N HIS A 285 15.65 -6.67 -0.29
CA HIS A 285 14.31 -6.58 0.29
C HIS A 285 14.20 -5.54 1.42
N VAL A 286 12.98 -5.00 1.59
CA VAL A 286 12.60 -4.04 2.64
C VAL A 286 11.15 -4.32 3.04
N THR A 287 10.89 -4.53 4.33
CA THR A 287 9.53 -4.74 4.85
C THR A 287 8.78 -3.42 5.04
N GLN A 288 7.45 -3.44 4.99
CA GLN A 288 6.60 -2.25 5.14
C GLN A 288 6.21 -2.04 6.61
N THR A 289 6.82 -1.02 7.23
CA THR A 289 6.50 -0.54 8.58
C THR A 289 5.65 0.75 8.58
N VAL A 290 5.67 1.49 7.46
CA VAL A 290 4.95 2.75 7.26
C VAL A 290 3.65 2.51 6.48
N GLY A 291 2.54 3.05 6.97
CA GLY A 291 1.24 2.97 6.29
C GLY A 291 1.28 3.70 4.93
N ASN A 292 0.61 3.14 3.92
CA ASN A 292 0.52 3.64 2.54
C ASN A 292 1.84 3.73 1.74
N ALA A 293 3.00 3.48 2.36
CA ALA A 293 4.32 3.51 1.70
C ALA A 293 4.59 2.36 0.68
N CYS A 294 3.59 1.54 0.34
CA CYS A 294 3.75 0.36 -0.53
C CYS A 294 4.28 0.74 -1.92
N GLY A 295 3.79 1.83 -2.54
CA GLY A 295 4.29 2.31 -3.83
C GLY A 295 5.78 2.68 -3.79
N THR A 296 6.21 3.42 -2.77
CA THR A 296 7.64 3.76 -2.56
C THR A 296 8.49 2.51 -2.34
N ILE A 297 7.97 1.52 -1.61
CA ILE A 297 8.68 0.25 -1.36
C ILE A 297 8.80 -0.60 -2.63
N ALA A 298 7.75 -0.68 -3.45
CA ALA A 298 7.81 -1.36 -4.75
C ALA A 298 8.80 -0.68 -5.72
N VAL A 299 8.84 0.66 -5.76
CA VAL A 299 9.86 1.42 -6.53
C VAL A 299 11.26 1.16 -6.00
N LEU A 300 11.45 1.15 -4.68
CA LEU A 300 12.73 0.78 -4.04
C LEU A 300 13.18 -0.63 -4.42
N HIS A 301 12.27 -1.61 -4.41
CA HIS A 301 12.56 -2.98 -4.81
C HIS A 301 12.91 -3.08 -6.31
N ALA A 302 12.16 -2.38 -7.17
CA ALA A 302 12.43 -2.32 -8.61
C ALA A 302 13.79 -1.69 -8.94
N VAL A 303 14.13 -0.56 -8.30
CA VAL A 303 15.37 0.18 -8.57
C VAL A 303 16.59 -0.49 -7.95
N LEU A 304 16.56 -0.80 -6.66
CA LEU A 304 17.75 -1.23 -5.92
C LEU A 304 18.22 -2.66 -6.27
N ASN A 305 17.36 -3.46 -6.90
CA ASN A 305 17.77 -4.76 -7.45
C ASN A 305 18.35 -4.66 -8.88
N ASN A 306 18.16 -3.53 -9.57
CA ASN A 306 18.59 -3.27 -10.96
C ASN A 306 19.65 -2.16 -11.07
N MET A 307 20.40 -1.89 -10.00
CA MET A 307 21.39 -0.79 -9.91
C MET A 307 22.45 -0.84 -11.02
N ASP A 308 22.84 -2.02 -11.48
CA ASP A 308 23.80 -2.24 -12.56
C ASP A 308 23.30 -1.74 -13.93
N ARG A 309 21.97 -1.77 -14.14
CA ARG A 309 21.29 -1.29 -15.37
C ARG A 309 20.94 0.20 -15.26
N LEU A 310 20.38 0.59 -14.12
CA LEU A 310 19.80 1.93 -13.89
C LEU A 310 20.83 2.99 -13.50
N LYS A 311 21.95 2.57 -12.87
CA LYS A 311 23.06 3.40 -12.38
C LYS A 311 22.63 4.76 -11.80
N PRO A 312 21.82 4.79 -10.71
CA PRO A 312 21.35 6.04 -10.12
C PRO A 312 22.52 6.93 -9.68
N LYS A 313 22.38 8.24 -9.87
CA LYS A 313 23.45 9.22 -9.65
C LYS A 313 24.02 9.13 -8.24
N GLU A 314 25.34 9.06 -8.15
CA GLU A 314 26.08 9.05 -6.89
C GLU A 314 25.70 10.24 -5.99
N GLY A 315 25.69 10.01 -4.67
CA GLY A 315 25.28 11.01 -3.69
C GLY A 315 23.77 11.35 -3.66
N LYS A 316 22.95 10.82 -4.58
CA LYS A 316 21.48 10.85 -4.50
C LYS A 316 20.92 9.68 -3.68
N PHE A 317 19.61 9.73 -3.42
CA PHE A 317 18.94 8.89 -2.43
C PHE A 317 19.14 7.39 -2.66
N PHE A 318 18.89 6.85 -3.86
CA PHE A 318 18.97 5.40 -4.07
C PHE A 318 20.37 4.84 -3.79
N SER A 319 21.41 5.54 -4.24
CA SER A 319 22.81 5.10 -4.06
C SER A 319 23.21 5.17 -2.58
N LYS A 320 22.99 6.31 -1.91
CA LYS A 320 23.24 6.47 -0.47
C LYS A 320 22.49 5.46 0.39
N PHE A 321 21.18 5.31 0.15
CA PHE A 321 20.34 4.42 0.94
C PHE A 321 20.78 2.94 0.80
N LEU A 322 21.25 2.53 -0.39
CA LEU A 322 21.83 1.21 -0.56
C LEU A 322 23.20 1.09 0.14
N GLU A 323 24.06 2.09 0.06
CA GLU A 323 25.37 2.10 0.73
C GLU A 323 25.24 2.01 2.26
N GLU A 324 24.33 2.78 2.84
CA GLU A 324 23.99 2.82 4.26
C GLU A 324 23.37 1.50 4.77
N THR A 325 22.59 0.80 3.93
CA THR A 325 21.71 -0.29 4.41
C THR A 325 21.89 -1.66 3.71
N LYS A 326 22.89 -1.80 2.83
CA LYS A 326 23.24 -3.09 2.18
C LYS A 326 23.44 -4.24 3.17
N THR A 327 24.09 -4.00 4.31
CA THR A 327 24.33 -5.00 5.37
C THR A 327 23.16 -5.19 6.34
N MET A 328 22.17 -4.29 6.33
CA MET A 328 21.02 -4.34 7.24
C MET A 328 20.01 -5.43 6.88
N THR A 329 19.28 -5.93 7.88
CA THR A 329 18.10 -6.78 7.63
C THR A 329 16.95 -6.01 6.99
N SER A 330 15.99 -6.73 6.40
CA SER A 330 14.75 -6.16 5.85
C SER A 330 13.98 -5.26 6.82
N LYS A 331 14.05 -5.54 8.14
CA LYS A 331 13.38 -4.76 9.20
C LYS A 331 14.15 -3.49 9.59
N GLU A 332 15.47 -3.53 9.55
CA GLU A 332 16.32 -2.35 9.80
C GLU A 332 16.29 -1.39 8.61
N ARG A 333 16.32 -1.91 7.38
CA ARG A 333 16.03 -1.12 6.16
C ARG A 333 14.67 -0.43 6.24
N ALA A 334 13.65 -1.10 6.79
CA ALA A 334 12.33 -0.54 7.01
C ALA A 334 12.30 0.56 8.08
N LYS A 335 13.17 0.48 9.10
CA LYS A 335 13.38 1.55 10.08
C LYS A 335 14.05 2.76 9.42
N ALA A 336 15.16 2.55 8.70
CA ALA A 336 15.87 3.62 7.99
C ALA A 336 14.97 4.35 6.98
N LEU A 337 14.15 3.61 6.21
CA LEU A 337 13.12 4.16 5.33
C LEU A 337 12.12 5.03 6.11
N GLY A 338 11.64 4.55 7.26
CA GLY A 338 10.72 5.28 8.14
C GLY A 338 11.33 6.51 8.82
N GLU A 339 12.66 6.60 8.93
CA GLU A 339 13.39 7.72 9.53
C GLU A 339 13.89 8.74 8.50
N SER A 340 13.97 8.37 7.21
CA SER A 340 14.29 9.27 6.10
C SER A 340 13.21 10.35 5.89
N LYS A 341 13.57 11.60 6.15
CA LYS A 341 12.71 12.78 5.92
C LYS A 341 12.66 13.18 4.44
N ASP A 342 13.80 13.14 3.76
CA ASP A 342 13.92 13.54 2.36
C ASP A 342 13.03 12.67 1.46
N LEU A 343 13.00 11.36 1.74
CA LEU A 343 12.14 10.40 1.05
C LEU A 343 10.65 10.65 1.32
N GLU A 344 10.30 11.02 2.57
CA GLU A 344 8.93 11.36 2.98
C GLU A 344 8.44 12.65 2.31
N VAL A 345 9.28 13.68 2.24
CA VAL A 345 8.97 14.95 1.57
C VAL A 345 8.75 14.73 0.08
N GLU A 346 9.65 14.02 -0.61
CA GLU A 346 9.48 13.78 -2.05
C GLU A 346 8.32 12.83 -2.36
N HIS A 347 8.04 11.87 -1.47
CA HIS A 347 6.83 11.04 -1.55
C HIS A 347 5.57 11.91 -1.43
N GLU A 348 5.50 12.80 -0.44
CA GLU A 348 4.34 13.66 -0.20
C GLU A 348 4.12 14.65 -1.36
N VAL A 349 5.19 15.19 -1.95
CA VAL A 349 5.11 16.05 -3.14
C VAL A 349 4.55 15.29 -4.34
N VAL A 350 5.01 14.05 -4.60
CA VAL A 350 4.53 13.26 -5.75
C VAL A 350 3.10 12.77 -5.52
N ALA A 351 2.75 12.31 -4.32
CA ALA A 351 1.39 11.86 -4.01
C ALA A 351 0.34 12.99 -4.08
N LYS A 352 0.75 14.26 -3.86
CA LYS A 352 -0.10 15.44 -4.09
C LYS A 352 -0.21 15.88 -5.56
N ALA A 353 0.67 15.39 -6.42
CA ALA A 353 0.71 15.74 -7.85
C ALA A 353 -0.10 14.78 -8.74
N GLY A 354 -0.76 13.76 -8.16
CA GLY A 354 -1.63 12.84 -8.87
C GLY A 354 -2.89 13.51 -9.44
N LYS A 355 -3.51 12.84 -10.41
CA LYS A 355 -4.76 13.28 -11.05
C LYS A 355 -5.96 13.14 -10.10
N THR A 356 -5.87 12.24 -9.13
CA THR A 356 -6.86 12.01 -8.07
C THR A 356 -6.47 12.66 -6.74
N LYS A 357 -7.46 12.95 -5.89
CA LYS A 357 -7.24 13.59 -4.58
C LYS A 357 -6.76 12.56 -3.55
N ALA A 358 -5.44 12.41 -3.40
CA ALA A 358 -4.85 11.52 -2.40
C ALA A 358 -5.30 11.86 -0.97
N ASN A 359 -5.91 10.90 -0.26
CA ASN A 359 -6.37 11.05 1.12
C ASN A 359 -5.56 10.16 2.08
N ALA A 360 -4.76 10.77 2.96
CA ALA A 360 -3.94 10.06 3.94
C ALA A 360 -4.75 9.26 4.99
N LYS A 361 -6.07 9.49 5.11
CA LYS A 361 -6.94 8.77 6.05
C LYS A 361 -7.72 7.62 5.42
N GLU A 362 -7.82 7.57 4.10
CA GLU A 362 -8.41 6.42 3.43
C GLU A 362 -7.43 5.26 3.54
N PHE A 363 -7.91 4.16 4.12
CA PHE A 363 -7.17 2.91 4.11
C PHE A 363 -7.27 2.34 2.70
N ALA A 364 -6.28 2.67 1.87
CA ALA A 364 -6.23 2.22 0.48
C ALA A 364 -6.25 0.68 0.48
N ASN A 365 -7.39 0.08 0.10
CA ASN A 365 -7.54 -1.37 0.01
C ASN A 365 -6.91 -1.93 -1.28
N LEU A 366 -5.90 -1.23 -1.80
CA LEU A 366 -5.09 -1.58 -2.95
C LEU A 366 -3.63 -1.60 -2.49
N HIS A 367 -2.84 -2.56 -2.96
CA HIS A 367 -1.46 -2.77 -2.54
C HIS A 367 -0.52 -2.88 -3.74
N PHE A 368 0.67 -2.28 -3.60
CA PHE A 368 1.75 -2.36 -4.58
C PHE A 368 2.75 -3.46 -4.21
N ILE A 369 3.06 -4.30 -5.19
CA ILE A 369 4.21 -5.23 -5.16
C ILE A 369 5.03 -5.07 -6.44
N ALA A 370 6.29 -5.46 -6.40
CA ALA A 370 7.16 -5.50 -7.58
C ALA A 370 7.59 -6.94 -7.88
N PHE A 371 7.56 -7.33 -9.16
CA PHE A 371 8.26 -8.49 -9.67
C PHE A 371 9.59 -8.04 -10.29
N ILE A 372 10.66 -8.77 -10.02
CA ILE A 372 12.01 -8.51 -10.53
C ILE A 372 12.68 -9.80 -11.00
N LYS A 373 13.65 -9.67 -11.90
CA LYS A 373 14.61 -10.73 -12.22
C LYS A 373 15.89 -10.52 -11.42
N LYS A 374 16.35 -11.53 -10.68
CA LYS A 374 17.71 -11.54 -10.09
C LYS A 374 18.28 -12.95 -10.17
N ASN A 375 19.55 -13.07 -10.60
CA ASN A 375 20.27 -14.35 -10.71
C ASN A 375 19.46 -15.45 -11.46
N ASP A 376 18.83 -15.08 -12.58
CA ASP A 376 17.93 -15.92 -13.39
C ASP A 376 16.76 -16.57 -12.63
N VAL A 377 16.31 -15.91 -11.55
CA VAL A 377 15.11 -16.25 -10.77
C VAL A 377 14.12 -15.06 -10.79
N LEU A 378 12.83 -15.38 -10.91
CA LEU A 378 11.74 -14.44 -10.73
C LEU A 378 11.47 -14.28 -9.23
N TYR A 379 11.66 -13.08 -8.70
CA TYR A 379 11.28 -12.74 -7.34
C TYR A 379 10.07 -11.81 -7.33
N GLU A 380 9.11 -12.13 -6.47
CA GLU A 380 8.08 -11.20 -6.02
C GLU A 380 8.54 -10.51 -4.73
N MET A 381 8.35 -9.20 -4.72
CA MET A 381 8.82 -8.28 -3.69
C MET A 381 7.60 -7.59 -3.07
N ASP A 382 7.13 -8.16 -1.96
CA ASP A 382 6.02 -7.63 -1.15
C ASP A 382 6.53 -7.28 0.25
N GLY A 383 6.58 -5.97 0.56
CA GLY A 383 6.98 -5.49 1.88
C GLY A 383 6.08 -6.00 3.03
N ARG A 384 4.90 -6.55 2.75
CA ARG A 384 3.99 -7.17 3.74
C ARG A 384 4.31 -8.63 4.04
N LYS A 385 5.29 -9.23 3.35
CA LYS A 385 5.85 -10.57 3.60
C LYS A 385 7.23 -10.42 4.29
N SER A 386 7.68 -11.45 5.01
CA SER A 386 8.98 -11.37 5.73
C SER A 386 10.21 -11.33 4.81
N MET A 387 10.12 -11.91 3.61
CA MET A 387 11.19 -12.02 2.63
C MET A 387 10.65 -12.14 1.19
N PRO A 388 11.49 -11.94 0.14
CA PRO A 388 11.12 -12.17 -1.25
C PRO A 388 10.63 -13.59 -1.53
N ILE A 389 9.67 -13.72 -2.44
CA ILE A 389 9.13 -15.02 -2.87
C ILE A 389 9.77 -15.40 -4.20
N SER A 390 10.44 -16.56 -4.25
CA SER A 390 10.94 -17.14 -5.50
C SER A 390 9.81 -17.85 -6.24
N HIS A 391 9.49 -17.40 -7.45
CA HIS A 391 8.52 -18.04 -8.34
C HIS A 391 9.17 -18.96 -9.38
N GLY A 392 10.48 -19.24 -9.24
CA GLY A 392 11.24 -20.15 -10.10
C GLY A 392 12.19 -19.44 -11.08
N LYS A 393 12.80 -20.23 -11.97
CA LYS A 393 13.75 -19.71 -12.98
C LYS A 393 13.05 -18.80 -14.00
N THR A 394 13.74 -17.75 -14.44
CA THR A 394 13.28 -16.86 -15.52
C THR A 394 14.46 -16.26 -16.29
N SER A 395 14.24 -15.87 -17.54
CA SER A 395 15.26 -15.36 -18.46
C SER A 395 15.03 -13.88 -18.79
N GLY A 396 15.97 -13.26 -19.52
CA GLY A 396 15.76 -11.89 -20.03
C GLY A 396 14.61 -11.77 -21.03
N ALA A 397 14.25 -12.86 -21.71
CA ALA A 397 13.14 -12.92 -22.66
C ALA A 397 11.81 -13.30 -21.97
N SER A 398 11.82 -14.30 -21.07
CA SER A 398 10.60 -14.82 -20.45
C SER A 398 10.11 -14.04 -19.23
N PHE A 399 10.92 -13.13 -18.66
CA PHE A 399 10.60 -12.39 -17.42
C PHE A 399 9.22 -11.74 -17.41
N LEU A 400 8.82 -11.08 -18.50
CA LEU A 400 7.51 -10.43 -18.60
C LEU A 400 6.36 -11.43 -18.49
N GLU A 401 6.44 -12.52 -19.25
CA GLU A 401 5.43 -13.59 -19.22
C GLU A 401 5.40 -14.30 -17.86
N ASP A 402 6.57 -14.55 -17.27
CA ASP A 402 6.69 -15.25 -15.99
C ASP A 402 6.13 -14.40 -14.85
N ALA A 403 6.33 -13.07 -14.89
CA ALA A 403 5.67 -12.12 -14.01
C ALA A 403 4.15 -12.07 -14.28
N PHE A 404 3.71 -12.03 -15.54
CA PHE A 404 2.28 -12.04 -15.89
C PHE A 404 1.55 -13.31 -15.43
N LYS A 405 2.23 -14.47 -15.40
CA LYS A 405 1.71 -15.70 -14.79
C LYS A 405 1.40 -15.51 -13.30
N GLN A 406 2.17 -14.68 -12.58
CA GLN A 406 1.88 -14.33 -11.18
C GLN A 406 0.80 -13.25 -11.05
N VAL A 407 0.83 -12.21 -11.89
CA VAL A 407 -0.23 -11.17 -11.93
C VAL A 407 -1.62 -11.82 -12.14
N LYS A 408 -1.71 -12.82 -13.03
CA LYS A 408 -2.95 -13.57 -13.29
C LYS A 408 -3.42 -14.38 -12.06
N LYS A 409 -2.53 -14.83 -11.15
CA LYS A 409 -2.93 -15.41 -9.84
C LYS A 409 -3.56 -14.34 -8.94
N TYR A 410 -2.98 -13.14 -8.88
CA TYR A 410 -3.55 -12.04 -8.11
C TYR A 410 -4.92 -11.59 -8.64
N MET A 411 -5.11 -11.60 -9.97
CA MET A 411 -6.44 -11.40 -10.59
C MET A 411 -7.43 -12.52 -10.22
N ALA A 412 -6.98 -13.77 -10.14
CA ALA A 412 -7.82 -14.89 -9.70
C ALA A 412 -8.25 -14.82 -8.22
N TYR A 413 -7.57 -14.03 -7.37
CA TYR A 413 -8.04 -13.73 -6.00
C TYR A 413 -9.14 -12.66 -5.94
N ALA A 414 -9.47 -12.00 -7.06
CA ALA A 414 -10.55 -11.01 -7.15
C ALA A 414 -11.18 -10.97 -8.56
N PRO A 415 -11.76 -12.07 -9.09
CA PRO A 415 -12.12 -12.21 -10.50
C PRO A 415 -13.21 -11.23 -10.99
N LYS A 416 -14.03 -10.69 -10.07
CA LYS A 416 -15.03 -9.66 -10.35
C LYS A 416 -14.52 -8.23 -10.18
N ASP A 417 -13.34 -8.04 -9.60
CA ASP A 417 -12.74 -6.72 -9.40
C ASP A 417 -12.04 -6.26 -10.69
N ARG A 418 -11.88 -4.94 -10.83
CA ARG A 418 -11.22 -4.27 -11.97
C ARG A 418 -10.16 -3.27 -11.53
N ARG A 419 -9.95 -3.10 -10.22
CA ARG A 419 -8.98 -2.17 -9.60
C ARG A 419 -7.56 -2.75 -9.61
N PHE A 420 -7.12 -3.19 -10.78
CA PHE A 420 -5.76 -3.62 -11.06
C PHE A 420 -5.12 -2.61 -12.01
N ASN A 421 -3.85 -2.25 -11.78
CA ASN A 421 -3.02 -1.56 -12.76
C ASN A 421 -1.62 -2.20 -12.72
N VAL A 422 -0.95 -2.21 -13.86
CA VAL A 422 0.41 -2.75 -14.02
C VAL A 422 1.25 -1.73 -14.78
N ILE A 423 2.41 -1.39 -14.22
CA ILE A 423 3.40 -0.55 -14.88
C ILE A 423 4.74 -1.29 -14.95
N VAL A 424 5.46 -1.11 -16.05
CA VAL A 424 6.69 -1.87 -16.35
C VAL A 424 7.89 -0.94 -16.49
N LEU A 425 8.98 -1.23 -15.79
CA LEU A 425 10.22 -0.46 -15.85
C LEU A 425 11.06 -0.93 -17.04
N ALA A 426 11.18 -0.09 -18.06
CA ALA A 426 11.78 -0.42 -19.35
C ALA A 426 12.61 0.76 -19.88
N PRO A 427 13.36 0.62 -20.99
CA PRO A 427 14.00 1.76 -21.62
C PRO A 427 12.98 2.85 -22.00
N LYS A 428 13.45 4.09 -22.12
CA LYS A 428 12.68 5.20 -22.67
C LYS A 428 12.30 4.92 -24.13
N ALA A 429 11.05 5.15 -24.51
CA ALA A 429 10.52 4.85 -25.84
C ALA A 429 11.31 5.52 -26.99
N ASN A 430 11.94 6.67 -26.72
CA ASN A 430 12.72 7.44 -27.69
C ASN A 430 14.23 7.08 -27.69
N ASN A 431 14.66 6.02 -27.00
CA ASN A 431 16.08 5.75 -26.72
C ASN A 431 16.54 4.33 -27.12
N GLN A 432 16.06 3.83 -28.26
CA GLN A 432 16.77 2.79 -28.98
C GLN A 432 17.95 3.41 -29.76
N PRO A 433 19.19 2.92 -29.63
CA PRO A 433 20.22 3.19 -30.62
C PRO A 433 19.81 2.52 -31.94
N ALA A 434 20.00 3.20 -33.07
CA ALA A 434 19.63 2.71 -34.39
C ALA A 434 20.48 1.49 -34.80
N ALA A 435 20.05 0.30 -34.40
CA ALA A 435 20.75 -0.97 -34.63
C ALA A 435 20.47 -1.61 -36.00
N TRP A 436 20.31 -0.78 -37.04
CA TRP A 436 20.38 -1.16 -38.45
C TRP A 436 21.47 -0.30 -39.10
N GLY A 437 22.72 -0.78 -39.03
CA GLY A 437 23.89 -0.04 -39.46
C GLY A 437 24.21 -0.26 -40.94
N GLY A 438 24.56 0.82 -41.64
CA GLY A 438 25.07 0.74 -43.01
C GLY A 438 25.40 2.11 -43.60
N GLY A 439 26.69 2.35 -43.90
CA GLY A 439 27.15 3.51 -44.68
C GLY A 439 27.56 4.74 -43.85
N ALA A 440 28.79 5.19 -44.07
CA ALA A 440 29.38 6.36 -43.43
C ALA A 440 29.00 7.68 -44.11
N GLY A 441 29.07 8.79 -43.36
CA GLY A 441 29.56 10.07 -43.88
C GLY A 441 28.55 11.23 -43.94
N GLY A 442 29.11 12.45 -43.84
CA GLY A 442 28.38 13.70 -44.05
C GLY A 442 27.64 14.23 -42.83
N GLY A 443 27.44 15.55 -42.81
CA GLY A 443 26.61 16.23 -41.82
C GLY A 443 25.70 17.27 -42.49
N GLY A 444 24.65 17.68 -41.78
CA GLY A 444 23.77 18.78 -42.19
C GLY A 444 22.69 18.39 -43.20
N GLY A 445 21.47 18.13 -42.70
CA GLY A 445 20.27 17.95 -43.53
C GLY A 445 19.21 17.14 -42.82
N ALA A 446 17.99 17.69 -42.69
CA ALA A 446 16.83 16.92 -42.25
C ALA A 446 16.15 16.29 -43.48
N PRO A 447 16.05 14.95 -43.58
CA PRO A 447 15.43 14.32 -44.74
C PRO A 447 13.90 14.37 -44.63
N SER A 448 13.25 14.94 -45.64
CA SER A 448 11.83 14.75 -45.89
C SER A 448 11.59 13.29 -46.34
N GLY A 449 11.20 12.42 -45.40
CA GLY A 449 10.83 11.04 -45.72
C GLY A 449 9.61 11.01 -46.64
N GLY A 450 9.75 10.38 -47.81
CA GLY A 450 8.64 10.16 -48.76
C GLY A 450 7.74 8.99 -48.36
N ALA A 451 6.73 8.73 -49.19
CA ALA A 451 5.84 7.58 -49.00
C ALA A 451 6.59 6.23 -49.07
N PRO A 452 6.17 5.19 -48.31
CA PRO A 452 6.66 3.83 -48.46
C PRO A 452 6.39 3.25 -49.85
N ASP A 453 6.99 2.10 -50.16
CA ASP A 453 6.62 1.30 -51.32
C ASP A 453 5.14 0.84 -51.26
N GLU A 454 4.58 0.49 -52.43
CA GLU A 454 3.16 0.18 -52.57
C GLU A 454 2.70 -1.03 -51.73
N ALA A 455 3.59 -1.99 -51.44
CA ALA A 455 3.27 -3.13 -50.58
C ALA A 455 3.18 -2.71 -49.11
N ALA A 456 4.16 -1.95 -48.61
CA ALA A 456 4.14 -1.37 -47.28
C ALA A 456 3.01 -0.35 -47.07
N GLN A 457 2.57 0.34 -48.13
CA GLN A 457 1.35 1.16 -48.10
C GLN A 457 0.11 0.27 -47.89
N LYS A 458 -0.07 -0.76 -48.73
CA LYS A 458 -1.21 -1.70 -48.65
C LYS A 458 -1.29 -2.43 -47.31
N GLU A 459 -0.17 -2.87 -46.75
CA GLU A 459 -0.12 -3.51 -45.43
C GLU A 459 -0.60 -2.57 -44.31
N ARG A 460 -0.13 -1.31 -44.30
CA ARG A 460 -0.54 -0.31 -43.28
C ARG A 460 -2.01 0.06 -43.41
N ILE A 461 -2.50 0.19 -44.63
CA ILE A 461 -3.92 0.42 -44.93
C ILE A 461 -4.78 -0.74 -44.41
N ALA A 462 -4.39 -1.99 -44.70
CA ALA A 462 -5.07 -3.19 -44.22
C ALA A 462 -5.01 -3.32 -42.69
N SER A 463 -3.90 -2.93 -42.05
CA SER A 463 -3.76 -2.92 -40.60
C SER A 463 -4.74 -1.96 -39.91
N LEU A 464 -4.96 -0.77 -40.47
CA LEU A 464 -5.99 0.17 -39.96
C LEU A 464 -7.41 -0.30 -40.29
N ALA A 465 -7.64 -0.91 -41.45
CA ALA A 465 -8.93 -1.51 -41.82
C ALA A 465 -9.33 -2.65 -40.85
N ALA A 466 -8.36 -3.45 -40.40
CA ALA A 466 -8.58 -4.48 -39.37
C ALA A 466 -8.93 -3.90 -37.98
N MET A 467 -8.64 -2.61 -37.72
CA MET A 467 -9.07 -1.88 -36.53
C MET A 467 -10.46 -1.20 -36.70
N GLY A 468 -11.13 -1.41 -37.85
CA GLY A 468 -12.45 -0.84 -38.14
C GLY A 468 -12.42 0.57 -38.75
N ILE A 469 -11.24 1.09 -39.11
CA ILE A 469 -11.11 2.38 -39.80
C ILE A 469 -11.42 2.16 -41.30
N PRO A 470 -12.37 2.87 -41.92
CA PRO A 470 -12.68 2.72 -43.35
C PRO A 470 -11.44 2.92 -44.22
N GLU A 471 -11.25 2.10 -45.25
CA GLU A 471 -9.98 2.04 -46.00
C GLU A 471 -9.54 3.40 -46.56
N GLU A 472 -10.49 4.18 -47.08
CA GLU A 472 -10.21 5.52 -47.61
C GLU A 472 -9.83 6.53 -46.51
N ALA A 473 -10.45 6.43 -45.32
CA ALA A 473 -10.05 7.22 -44.16
C ALA A 473 -8.67 6.79 -43.63
N ALA A 474 -8.34 5.49 -43.68
CA ALA A 474 -7.01 5.00 -43.35
C ALA A 474 -5.94 5.54 -44.34
N ARG A 475 -6.24 5.60 -45.64
CA ARG A 475 -5.37 6.20 -46.68
C ARG A 475 -5.11 7.68 -46.42
N VAL A 476 -6.14 8.47 -46.12
CA VAL A 476 -5.97 9.90 -45.80
C VAL A 476 -5.25 10.09 -44.46
N ALA A 477 -5.58 9.31 -43.43
CA ALA A 477 -4.91 9.41 -42.13
C ALA A 477 -3.43 8.99 -42.18
N LEU A 478 -3.08 7.97 -42.97
CA LEU A 478 -1.68 7.58 -43.20
C LEU A 478 -0.92 8.65 -43.98
N THR A 479 -1.47 9.17 -45.09
CA THR A 479 -0.77 10.22 -45.86
C THR A 479 -0.55 11.51 -45.06
N GLN A 480 -1.55 11.96 -44.28
CA GLN A 480 -1.42 13.16 -43.41
C GLN A 480 -0.43 12.99 -42.25
N THR A 481 -0.05 11.75 -41.88
CA THR A 481 0.84 11.46 -40.75
C THR A 481 2.19 10.87 -41.18
N ASN A 482 2.53 11.03 -42.46
CA ASN A 482 3.69 10.46 -43.14
C ASN A 482 3.83 8.93 -42.91
N TRP A 483 2.74 8.22 -43.17
CA TRP A 483 2.58 6.77 -43.14
C TRP A 483 2.88 6.11 -41.79
N SER A 484 2.83 6.86 -40.69
CA SER A 484 2.94 6.33 -39.33
C SER A 484 1.60 5.78 -38.86
N ALA A 485 1.45 4.46 -38.81
CA ALA A 485 0.18 3.80 -38.42
C ALA A 485 -0.36 4.30 -37.06
N ASN A 486 0.50 4.42 -36.04
CA ASN A 486 0.11 4.90 -34.72
C ASN A 486 -0.48 6.32 -34.78
N ARG A 487 0.19 7.23 -35.50
CA ARG A 487 -0.30 8.61 -35.68
C ARG A 487 -1.54 8.66 -36.56
N ALA A 488 -1.67 7.80 -37.55
CA ALA A 488 -2.86 7.71 -38.40
C ALA A 488 -4.10 7.31 -37.59
N VAL A 489 -3.95 6.40 -36.62
CA VAL A 489 -5.02 6.05 -35.66
C VAL A 489 -5.37 7.26 -34.79
N GLU A 490 -4.38 7.94 -34.20
CA GLU A 490 -4.60 9.18 -33.41
C GLU A 490 -5.30 10.27 -34.24
N PHE A 491 -4.85 10.49 -35.47
CA PHE A 491 -5.35 11.51 -36.40
C PHE A 491 -6.79 11.22 -36.86
N TYR A 492 -7.11 9.95 -37.15
CA TYR A 492 -8.46 9.51 -37.50
C TYR A 492 -9.45 9.79 -36.35
N PHE A 493 -9.12 9.34 -35.14
CA PHE A 493 -9.98 9.57 -33.97
C PHE A 493 -10.09 11.05 -33.56
N ALA A 494 -9.09 11.87 -33.85
CA ALA A 494 -9.10 13.30 -33.52
C ALA A 494 -9.77 14.20 -34.59
N ASN A 495 -9.85 13.78 -35.86
CA ASN A 495 -10.25 14.67 -36.97
C ASN A 495 -11.28 14.08 -37.96
N MET A 496 -11.56 12.77 -37.93
CA MET A 496 -12.44 12.09 -38.90
C MET A 496 -13.63 11.38 -38.27
N MET A 497 -13.58 11.11 -36.96
CA MET A 497 -14.73 10.69 -36.17
C MET A 497 -15.50 11.95 -35.68
N GLY A 498 -16.44 12.42 -36.50
CA GLY A 498 -17.38 13.49 -36.16
C GLY A 498 -18.73 12.95 -35.67
#